data_AF-A0A7S3PCS2-F1
#
_entry.id   AF-A0A7S3PCS2-F1
#
_cell.length_a   1.000
_cell.length_b   1.000
_cell.length_c   1.000
_cell.angle_alpha   90.00
_cell.angle_beta   90.00
_cell.angle_gamma   90.00
#
_symmetry.space_group_name_H-M   'P 1'
#
loop_
_entity.id
_entity.type
_entity.pdbx_description
1 polymer ?
#
loop_
_entity_poly.entity_id
_entity_poly.type
_entity_poly.pdbx_seq_one_letter_code
_entity_poly.pdbx_strand_id
1 'polypeptide(L)'
;LLLSIVIPTPTEPMNVIEEPDVMSRSGGNFTDGCGGISPDLAVSLYRSARCVLGRKSDRLKRLPSVFQIRYQGLKGVVVTNSSLRSSSLVTRPSMIKFRTTRFPQIAVCDYSRPFSYGHL
;
A
#
# COMPACT_ATOMS: atom_id res chain seq x y z
N LEU A 1 13.66 -1.10 -11.41
CA LEU A 1 12.52 -1.02 -10.46
C LEU A 1 12.88 -0.43 -9.09
N LEU A 2 14.15 -0.43 -8.64
CA LEU A 2 14.61 0.14 -7.36
C LEU A 2 14.99 1.64 -7.37
N LEU A 3 14.89 2.33 -8.52
CA LEU A 3 15.35 3.71 -8.70
C LEU A 3 14.30 4.80 -8.36
N SER A 4 13.07 4.42 -8.01
CA SER A 4 12.10 5.39 -7.52
C SER A 4 12.38 5.71 -6.06
N ILE A 5 12.28 6.97 -5.66
CA ILE A 5 12.29 7.38 -4.25
C ILE A 5 11.21 6.56 -3.52
N VAL A 6 11.64 5.72 -2.59
CA VAL A 6 10.79 4.89 -1.75
C VAL A 6 11.23 5.07 -0.31
N ILE A 7 10.27 5.01 0.59
CA ILE A 7 10.50 4.98 2.03
C ILE A 7 10.54 3.50 2.40
N PRO A 8 11.74 2.91 2.61
CA PRO A 8 11.82 1.53 3.08
C PRO A 8 11.25 1.48 4.50
N THR A 9 10.28 0.61 4.74
CA THR A 9 9.74 0.40 6.09
C THR A 9 10.13 -0.99 6.57
N PRO A 10 10.43 -1.22 7.85
CA PRO A 10 10.65 -2.58 8.38
C PRO A 10 9.34 -3.37 8.54
N THR A 11 8.25 -2.94 7.90
CA THR A 11 6.92 -3.52 8.10
C THR A 11 6.66 -4.63 7.09
N GLU A 12 6.29 -5.80 7.59
CA GLU A 12 5.96 -6.99 6.80
C GLU A 12 4.48 -7.37 7.07
N PRO A 13 3.72 -7.77 6.04
CA PRO A 13 2.36 -8.27 6.25
C PRO A 13 2.43 -9.65 6.91
N MET A 14 1.61 -9.90 7.93
CA MET A 14 1.49 -11.25 8.52
C MET A 14 0.72 -12.19 7.60
N ASN A 15 -0.25 -11.66 6.87
CA ASN A 15 -1.08 -12.43 5.96
C ASN A 15 -1.16 -11.73 4.59
N VAL A 16 -0.91 -12.47 3.52
CA VAL A 16 -1.05 -11.98 2.14
C VAL A 16 -2.17 -12.78 1.50
N ILE A 17 -3.24 -12.08 1.13
CA ILE A 17 -4.44 -12.66 0.55
C ILE A 17 -4.43 -12.35 -0.94
N GLU A 18 -4.45 -13.38 -1.78
CA GLU A 18 -4.54 -13.20 -3.23
C GLU A 18 -6.01 -13.20 -3.66
N GLU A 19 -6.44 -12.13 -4.34
CA GLU A 19 -7.78 -12.01 -4.91
C GLU A 19 -7.70 -11.80 -6.43
N PRO A 20 -8.66 -12.32 -7.22
CA PRO A 20 -8.71 -12.07 -8.65
C PRO A 20 -9.07 -10.60 -8.94
N ASP A 21 -8.56 -10.06 -10.05
CA ASP A 21 -8.94 -8.75 -10.56
C ASP A 21 -10.46 -8.66 -10.83
N VAL A 22 -11.08 -7.51 -10.52
CA VAL A 22 -12.49 -7.28 -10.87
C VAL A 22 -12.55 -6.81 -12.31
N MET A 23 -13.14 -7.63 -13.17
CA MET A 23 -13.30 -7.35 -14.59
C MET A 23 -14.70 -6.81 -14.89
N SER A 24 -14.78 -5.87 -15.83
CA SER A 24 -16.05 -5.43 -16.43
C SER A 24 -16.60 -6.50 -17.36
N ARG A 25 -17.90 -6.43 -17.66
CA ARG A 25 -18.54 -7.28 -18.68
C ARG A 25 -17.93 -7.07 -20.08
N SER A 26 -17.33 -5.91 -20.32
CA SER A 26 -16.64 -5.56 -21.58
C SER A 26 -15.14 -5.88 -21.58
N GLY A 27 -14.61 -6.49 -20.52
CA GLY A 27 -13.20 -6.92 -20.44
C GLY A 27 -12.21 -5.89 -19.85
N GLY A 28 -12.68 -4.74 -19.37
CA GLY A 28 -11.82 -3.77 -18.66
C GLY A 28 -11.53 -4.20 -17.23
N ASN A 29 -10.32 -3.96 -16.72
CA ASN A 29 -9.97 -4.26 -15.33
C ASN A 29 -10.25 -3.04 -14.43
N PHE A 30 -11.20 -3.18 -13.50
CA PHE A 30 -11.57 -2.12 -12.54
C PHE A 30 -10.62 -2.02 -11.35
N THR A 31 -9.85 -3.06 -11.06
CA THR A 31 -8.90 -3.11 -9.95
C THR A 31 -7.45 -3.21 -10.41
N ASP A 32 -7.14 -2.77 -11.63
CA ASP A 32 -5.78 -2.83 -12.17
C ASP A 32 -4.80 -2.08 -11.25
N GLY A 33 -3.88 -2.84 -10.65
CA GLY A 33 -2.90 -2.30 -9.74
C GLY A 33 -3.45 -1.85 -8.38
N CYS A 34 -4.68 -2.22 -8.01
CA CYS A 34 -5.34 -1.85 -6.77
C CYS A 34 -5.52 -3.06 -5.84
N GLY A 35 -5.17 -2.91 -4.57
CA GLY A 35 -5.33 -3.92 -3.53
C GLY A 35 -5.94 -3.36 -2.25
N GLY A 36 -5.92 -4.16 -1.20
CA GLY A 36 -6.46 -3.83 0.12
C GLY A 36 -5.39 -3.91 1.21
N ILE A 37 -5.51 -3.08 2.24
CA ILE A 37 -4.65 -3.13 3.43
C ILE A 37 -5.52 -3.08 4.68
N SER A 38 -5.24 -3.93 5.65
CA SER A 38 -5.91 -3.89 6.96
C SER A 38 -5.60 -2.59 7.71
N PRO A 39 -6.51 -2.10 8.59
CA PRO A 39 -6.26 -0.90 9.39
C PRO A 39 -5.00 -1.03 10.25
N ASP A 40 -4.75 -2.20 10.85
CA ASP A 40 -3.59 -2.44 11.72
C ASP A 40 -2.26 -2.38 10.96
N LEU A 41 -2.21 -2.99 9.77
CA LEU A 41 -1.04 -2.90 8.89
C LEU A 41 -0.85 -1.47 8.37
N ALA A 42 -1.92 -0.76 8.02
CA ALA A 42 -1.85 0.63 7.57
C ALA A 42 -1.28 1.57 8.65
N VAL A 43 -1.72 1.42 9.91
CA VAL A 43 -1.18 2.17 11.05
C VAL A 43 0.31 1.88 11.24
N SER A 44 0.70 0.60 11.21
CA SER A 44 2.09 0.17 11.38
C SER A 44 2.98 0.73 10.26
N LEU A 45 2.54 0.58 9.01
CA LEU A 45 3.22 1.06 7.82
C LEU A 45 3.41 2.58 7.85
N TYR A 46 2.36 3.33 8.21
CA TYR A 46 2.42 4.79 8.31
C TYR A 46 3.35 5.27 9.41
N ARG A 47 3.32 4.64 10.59
CA ARG A 47 4.23 4.95 11.71
C ARG A 47 5.68 4.71 11.30
N SER A 48 5.97 3.56 10.70
CA SER A 48 7.30 3.22 10.18
C SER A 48 7.80 4.23 9.16
N ALA A 49 6.98 4.54 8.14
CA ALA A 49 7.35 5.50 7.09
C ALA A 49 7.64 6.89 7.67
N ARG A 50 6.87 7.35 8.66
CA ARG A 50 7.10 8.63 9.33
C ARG A 50 8.37 8.65 10.19
N CYS A 51 8.66 7.54 10.86
CA CYS A 51 9.88 7.39 11.64
C CYS A 51 11.11 7.55 10.75
N VAL A 52 11.13 6.87 9.60
CA VAL A 52 12.20 6.97 8.59
C VAL A 52 12.35 8.40 8.04
N LEU A 53 11.23 9.11 7.84
CA LEU A 53 11.25 10.51 7.39
C LEU A 53 11.60 11.53 8.49
N GLY A 54 11.91 11.11 9.72
CA GLY A 54 12.19 12.01 10.85
C GLY A 54 10.99 12.86 11.29
N ARG A 55 9.77 12.56 10.82
CA ARG A 55 8.56 13.36 11.08
C ARG A 55 7.88 12.87 12.35
N LYS A 56 8.48 13.17 13.51
CA LYS A 56 8.01 12.76 14.86
C LYS A 56 6.79 13.52 15.42
N SER A 57 6.22 14.49 14.69
CA SER A 57 5.11 15.34 15.18
C SER A 57 3.88 14.54 15.67
N ASP A 58 3.37 14.86 16.86
CA ASP A 58 2.30 14.17 17.62
C ASP A 58 0.94 13.98 16.93
N ARG A 59 0.75 14.54 15.74
CA ARG A 59 -0.50 14.33 15.01
C ARG A 59 -0.38 13.13 14.10
N LEU A 60 -0.63 11.94 14.65
CA LEU A 60 -1.20 10.82 13.89
C LEU A 60 -2.66 11.11 13.47
N LYS A 61 -3.13 12.37 13.56
CA LYS A 61 -4.54 12.75 13.52
C LYS A 61 -5.28 12.32 12.26
N ARG A 62 -4.58 11.93 11.19
CA ARG A 62 -5.19 11.44 9.94
C ARG A 62 -4.34 10.30 9.38
N LEU A 63 -4.73 9.06 9.68
CA LEU A 63 -4.19 7.89 9.01
C LEU A 63 -4.53 7.98 7.50
N PRO A 64 -3.57 7.76 6.59
CA PRO A 64 -3.87 7.72 5.17
C PRO A 64 -4.82 6.56 4.86
N SER A 65 -5.81 6.81 4.00
CA SER A 65 -6.74 5.77 3.52
C SER A 65 -6.16 5.01 2.33
N VAL A 66 -5.15 5.57 1.67
CA VAL A 66 -4.55 5.02 0.46
C VAL A 66 -3.02 5.11 0.53
N PHE A 67 -2.34 4.05 0.14
CA PHE A 67 -0.88 3.98 0.06
C PHE A 67 -0.47 3.49 -1.32
N GLN A 68 0.51 4.16 -1.94
CA GLN A 68 1.21 3.62 -3.08
C GLN A 68 2.40 2.82 -2.56
N ILE A 69 2.41 1.52 -2.84
CA ILE A 69 3.38 0.59 -2.24
C ILE A 69 4.17 -0.20 -3.29
N ARG A 70 5.29 -0.73 -2.82
CA ARG A 70 6.03 -1.80 -3.45
C ARG A 70 6.28 -2.88 -2.42
N TYR A 71 6.02 -4.11 -2.80
CA TYR A 71 6.21 -5.26 -1.94
C TYR A 71 6.70 -6.39 -2.82
N GLN A 72 7.91 -6.91 -2.56
CA GLN A 72 8.54 -7.91 -3.42
C GLN A 72 8.55 -7.47 -4.91
N GLY A 73 7.91 -8.24 -5.79
CA GLY A 73 7.72 -7.91 -7.21
C GLY A 73 6.36 -7.30 -7.55
N LEU A 74 5.58 -6.92 -6.54
CA LEU A 74 4.29 -6.25 -6.66
C LEU A 74 4.46 -4.73 -6.64
N LYS A 75 3.69 -4.05 -7.49
CA LYS A 75 3.56 -2.59 -7.53
C LYS A 75 2.09 -2.24 -7.64
N GLY A 76 1.63 -1.33 -6.79
CA GLY A 76 0.25 -0.86 -6.87
C GLY A 76 -0.11 0.13 -5.78
N VAL A 77 -1.41 0.34 -5.66
CA VAL A 77 -2.05 1.17 -4.66
C VAL A 77 -2.88 0.27 -3.77
N VAL A 78 -2.82 0.47 -2.46
CA VAL A 78 -3.65 -0.27 -1.50
C VAL A 78 -4.53 0.68 -0.72
N VAL A 79 -5.80 0.29 -0.59
CA VAL A 79 -6.83 1.06 0.12
C VAL A 79 -7.12 0.40 1.46
N THR A 80 -7.23 1.19 2.51
CA THR A 80 -7.59 0.69 3.84
C THR A 80 -8.99 0.08 3.80
N ASN A 81 -9.09 -1.19 4.18
CA ASN A 81 -10.35 -1.94 4.20
C ASN A 81 -10.63 -2.43 5.62
N SER A 82 -11.68 -1.87 6.25
CA SER A 82 -12.08 -2.20 7.62
C SER A 82 -12.57 -3.63 7.82
N SER A 83 -12.93 -4.33 6.75
CA SER A 83 -13.35 -5.73 6.80
C SER A 83 -12.16 -6.69 6.93
N LEU A 84 -10.94 -6.23 6.59
CA LEU A 84 -9.73 -7.03 6.77
C LEU A 84 -9.32 -7.03 8.24
N ARG A 85 -9.07 -8.22 8.77
CA ARG A 85 -8.57 -8.44 10.12
C ARG A 85 -7.07 -8.70 10.11
N SER A 86 -6.44 -8.51 11.26
CA SER A 86 -5.01 -8.76 11.48
C SER A 86 -4.13 -7.91 10.55
N SER A 87 -2.81 -8.10 10.59
CA SER A 87 -1.87 -7.44 9.68
C SER A 87 -1.93 -8.06 8.27
N SER A 88 -3.03 -7.81 7.55
CA SER A 88 -3.31 -8.41 6.24
C SER A 88 -3.11 -7.43 5.07
N LEU A 89 -2.61 -7.95 3.96
CA LEU A 89 -2.44 -7.29 2.67
C LEU A 89 -3.17 -8.10 1.58
N VAL A 90 -4.05 -7.46 0.82
CA VAL A 90 -4.72 -8.08 -0.34
C VAL A 90 -3.96 -7.69 -1.60
N THR A 91 -3.53 -8.68 -2.37
CA THR A 91 -2.82 -8.54 -3.64
C THR A 91 -3.65 -9.09 -4.79
N ARG A 92 -3.39 -8.60 -6.01
CA ARG A 92 -4.09 -9.02 -7.23
C ARG A 92 -3.11 -9.34 -8.35
N PRO A 93 -3.47 -10.20 -9.32
CA PRO A 93 -2.59 -10.58 -10.43
C PRO A 93 -2.02 -9.38 -11.19
N SER A 94 -2.85 -8.36 -11.48
CA SER A 94 -2.44 -7.13 -12.16
C SER A 94 -1.31 -6.34 -11.45
N MET A 95 -1.17 -6.50 -10.13
CA MET A 95 -0.12 -5.84 -9.35
C MET A 95 1.25 -6.50 -9.53
N ILE A 96 1.30 -7.79 -9.89
CA ILE A 96 2.54 -8.57 -10.00
C ILE A 96 3.27 -8.15 -11.28
N LYS A 97 4.46 -7.55 -11.14
CA LYS A 97 5.30 -7.18 -12.28
C LYS A 97 6.37 -8.22 -12.56
N PHE A 98 6.80 -8.93 -11.52
CA PHE A 98 7.66 -10.10 -11.60
C PHE A 98 7.48 -10.94 -10.32
N ARG A 99 7.80 -12.23 -10.36
CA ARG A 99 7.72 -13.09 -9.18
C ARG A 99 9.05 -13.08 -8.43
N THR A 100 8.99 -12.87 -7.12
CA THR A 100 10.15 -13.03 -6.22
C THR A 100 9.65 -13.24 -4.81
N THR A 101 10.44 -13.93 -3.99
CA THR A 101 10.21 -14.11 -2.54
C THR A 101 11.17 -13.25 -1.71
N ARG A 102 12.02 -12.46 -2.38
CA ARG A 102 12.99 -11.57 -1.72
C ARG A 102 12.32 -10.25 -1.33
N PHE A 103 12.86 -9.59 -0.30
CA PHE A 103 12.38 -8.30 0.22
C PHE A 103 10.96 -8.40 0.81
N PRO A 104 10.80 -9.09 1.95
CA PRO A 104 9.50 -9.25 2.62
C PRO A 104 8.97 -7.96 3.25
N GLN A 105 9.73 -6.87 3.19
CA GLN A 105 9.31 -5.57 3.68
C GLN A 105 8.48 -4.79 2.65
N ILE A 106 7.49 -4.06 3.14
CA ILE A 106 6.72 -3.11 2.35
C ILE A 106 7.50 -1.80 2.24
N ALA A 107 7.66 -1.29 1.02
CA ALA A 107 8.19 0.05 0.76
C ALA A 107 7.04 0.99 0.35
N VAL A 108 6.99 2.17 0.95
CA VAL A 108 5.97 3.18 0.64
C VAL A 108 6.55 4.18 -0.37
N CYS A 109 5.89 4.34 -1.52
CA CYS A 109 6.24 5.37 -2.49
C CYS A 109 5.59 6.70 -2.11
N ASP A 110 4.28 6.67 -1.84
CA ASP A 110 3.51 7.80 -1.37
C ASP A 110 2.23 7.34 -0.65
N TYR A 111 1.49 8.27 -0.07
CA TYR A 111 0.23 8.00 0.62
C TYR A 111 -0.70 9.22 0.54
N SER A 112 -2.01 8.98 0.65
CA SER A 112 -3.03 10.02 0.60
C SER A 112 -2.82 11.07 1.68
N ARG A 113 -2.96 12.35 1.32
CA ARG A 113 -2.91 13.50 2.23
C ARG A 113 -4.12 14.40 1.97
N PRO A 114 -4.61 15.15 2.97
CA PRO A 114 -5.64 16.16 2.76
C PRO A 114 -5.25 17.08 1.62
N PHE A 115 -6.21 17.40 0.76
CA PHE A 115 -6.00 18.31 -0.35
C PHE A 115 -5.68 19.70 0.21
N SER A 116 -4.48 20.21 -0.11
CA SER A 116 -3.99 21.47 0.45
C SER A 116 -4.26 22.65 -0.49
N TYR A 117 -3.98 22.51 -1.79
CA TYR A 117 -4.16 23.56 -2.79
C TYR A 117 -4.24 22.94 -4.19
N GLY A 118 -5.29 23.27 -4.94
CA GLY A 118 -5.31 23.14 -6.38
C GLY A 118 -6.08 24.33 -6.93
N HIS A 119 -5.38 25.15 -7.71
CA HIS A 119 -6.02 26.18 -8.50
C HIS A 119 -6.55 25.51 -9.76
N LEU A 120 -7.84 25.72 -10.04
CA LEU A 120 -8.49 25.32 -11.29
C LEU A 120 -8.07 26.27 -12.41
#